data_AF-A0A1H1H5H3-F1
#
_entry.id   AF-A0A1H1H5H3-F1
#
_cell.length_a   1.000
_cell.length_b   1.000
_cell.length_c   1.000
_cell.angle_alpha   90.00
_cell.angle_beta   90.00
_cell.angle_gamma   90.00
#
_symmetry.space_group_name_H-M   'P 1'
#
loop_
_entity.id
_entity.type
_entity.pdbx_description
1 polymer ?
#
loop_
_entity_poly.entity_id
_entity_poly.type
_entity_poly.pdbx_seq_one_letter_code
_entity_poly.pdbx_strand_id
1 'polypeptide(L)'
;MRLRRAVIALAPLPLVLGVMTAPAHATGQAVENYGSYSRMFSKSAGQYWTGKQVGGQWAWKPASSTVSEINWGDPKKWPPSYAEKFIRRGDWVVLDGWSDNGTYYKLRVSKEQIGDGDCKNMRTFSTSGPQHYVKWTIPKTAYCLKAWGTITEQSSGKTIDYSHTQIWYPAAKCSNKYHKNKTCIKQWESWWDNQGAPGKPIKRKLERHQWIARGIGMAFKIEQYVPSRWSTELRNFWNW
;
A
#
# COMPACT_ATOMS: atom_id res chain seq x y z
N MET A 1 31.61 -86.46 10.77
CA MET A 1 32.15 -85.32 10.01
C MET A 1 31.98 -84.07 10.88
N ARG A 2 33.06 -83.57 11.49
CA ARG A 2 33.05 -82.44 12.45
C ARG A 2 33.31 -81.14 11.69
N LEU A 3 32.38 -80.18 11.69
CA LEU A 3 32.64 -78.80 11.23
C LEU A 3 33.05 -77.92 12.43
N ARG A 4 34.23 -77.31 12.31
CA ARG A 4 34.84 -76.42 13.29
C ARG A 4 34.17 -75.04 13.23
N ARG A 5 33.84 -74.48 14.40
CA ARG A 5 33.39 -73.11 14.60
C ARG A 5 34.59 -72.14 14.50
N ALA A 6 34.44 -71.07 13.73
CA ALA A 6 35.35 -69.92 13.76
C ALA A 6 34.69 -68.78 14.55
N VAL A 7 35.40 -68.27 15.56
CA VAL A 7 35.01 -67.11 16.37
C VAL A 7 35.79 -65.92 15.83
N ILE A 8 35.08 -64.90 15.35
CA ILE A 8 35.66 -63.62 14.91
C ILE A 8 35.44 -62.62 16.04
N ALA A 9 36.52 -62.14 16.64
CA ALA A 9 36.51 -61.06 17.62
C ALA A 9 36.46 -59.71 16.90
N LEU A 10 35.41 -58.92 17.14
CA LEU A 10 35.31 -57.52 16.72
C LEU A 10 35.88 -56.60 17.82
N ALA A 11 36.83 -55.75 17.44
CA ALA A 11 37.32 -54.64 18.25
C ALA A 11 36.36 -53.43 18.18
N PRO A 12 36.15 -52.67 19.27
CA PRO A 12 35.30 -51.49 19.26
C PRO A 12 36.05 -50.26 18.71
N LEU A 13 35.45 -49.58 17.72
CA LEU A 13 35.87 -48.24 17.26
C LEU A 13 35.27 -47.16 18.16
N PRO A 14 36.03 -46.14 18.59
CA PRO A 14 35.50 -44.99 19.31
C PRO A 14 34.74 -44.04 18.35
N LEU A 15 33.46 -43.83 18.63
CA LEU A 15 32.59 -42.91 17.90
C LEU A 15 32.84 -41.48 18.42
N VAL A 16 33.58 -40.66 17.66
CA VAL A 16 33.77 -39.24 17.95
C VAL A 16 32.53 -38.47 17.48
N LEU A 17 31.65 -38.07 18.40
CA LEU A 17 30.54 -37.15 18.13
C LEU A 17 31.10 -35.74 17.88
N GLY A 18 31.32 -35.41 16.61
CA GLY A 18 31.58 -34.04 16.16
C GLY A 18 30.33 -33.19 16.31
N VAL A 19 30.32 -32.28 17.28
CA VAL A 19 29.30 -31.24 17.44
C VAL A 19 29.43 -30.27 16.26
N MET A 20 28.62 -30.46 15.23
CA MET A 20 28.49 -29.49 14.13
C MET A 20 27.73 -28.26 14.64
N THR A 21 28.45 -27.22 15.01
CA THR A 21 27.89 -25.88 15.22
C THR A 21 27.50 -25.30 13.87
N ALA A 22 26.23 -25.46 13.50
CA ALA A 22 25.70 -24.85 12.29
C ALA A 22 25.84 -23.31 12.40
N PRO A 23 26.38 -22.63 11.38
CA PRO A 23 26.47 -21.17 11.38
C PRO A 23 25.06 -20.58 11.46
N ALA A 24 24.84 -19.77 12.50
CA ALA A 24 23.63 -18.97 12.65
C ALA A 24 23.51 -18.08 11.42
N HIS A 25 22.62 -18.45 10.50
CA HIS A 25 22.27 -17.60 9.38
C HIS A 25 21.60 -16.37 9.97
N ALA A 26 22.31 -15.25 9.96
CA ALA A 26 21.73 -13.95 10.25
C ALA A 26 20.57 -13.76 9.27
N THR A 27 19.34 -13.94 9.76
CA THR A 27 18.14 -13.66 8.98
C THR A 27 18.11 -12.15 8.77
N GLY A 28 18.71 -11.70 7.66
CA GLY A 28 18.64 -10.31 7.22
C GLY A 28 17.17 -9.91 7.24
N GLN A 29 16.84 -8.91 8.06
CA GLN A 29 15.48 -8.45 8.24
C GLN A 29 14.93 -8.09 6.86
N ALA A 30 13.93 -8.85 6.39
CA ALA A 30 13.38 -8.67 5.06
C ALA A 30 12.95 -7.22 4.88
N VAL A 31 13.45 -6.57 3.83
CA VAL A 31 13.15 -5.18 3.53
C VAL A 31 11.63 -5.00 3.44
N GLU A 32 11.10 -4.12 4.29
CA GLU A 32 9.68 -3.77 4.31
C GLU A 32 9.28 -3.22 2.94
N ASN A 33 8.28 -3.83 2.28
CA ASN A 33 7.79 -3.36 0.99
C ASN A 33 6.27 -3.14 1.00
N TYR A 34 5.82 -2.14 0.24
CA TYR A 34 4.43 -1.70 0.17
C TYR A 34 3.47 -2.83 -0.20
N GLY A 35 3.88 -3.74 -1.10
CA GLY A 35 3.05 -4.89 -1.50
C GLY A 35 2.64 -5.79 -0.35
N SER A 36 3.51 -5.97 0.65
CA SER A 36 3.22 -6.76 1.85
C SER A 36 2.17 -6.10 2.77
N TYR A 37 1.90 -4.80 2.58
CA TYR A 37 0.92 -4.03 3.34
C TYR A 37 -0.36 -3.84 2.55
N SER A 38 -0.28 -3.29 1.35
CA SER A 38 -1.45 -2.97 0.53
C SER A 38 -2.12 -4.20 -0.05
N ARG A 39 -1.33 -5.26 -0.32
CA ARG A 39 -1.75 -6.45 -1.10
C ARG A 39 -2.09 -6.12 -2.55
N MET A 40 -1.50 -5.05 -3.09
CA MET A 40 -1.80 -4.49 -4.41
C MET A 40 -1.79 -5.52 -5.55
N PHE A 41 -0.87 -6.49 -5.53
CA PHE A 41 -0.75 -7.52 -6.58
C PHE A 41 -1.34 -8.88 -6.19
N SER A 42 -2.30 -8.88 -5.27
CA SER A 42 -3.07 -10.06 -4.91
C SER A 42 -4.55 -9.76 -4.99
N LYS A 43 -5.34 -10.69 -5.53
CA LYS A 43 -6.81 -10.61 -5.47
C LYS A 43 -7.24 -10.66 -4.02
N SER A 44 -7.50 -9.48 -3.47
CA SER A 44 -7.74 -9.31 -2.05
C SER A 44 -8.73 -8.19 -1.85
N ALA A 45 -9.53 -8.31 -0.80
CA ALA A 45 -10.57 -7.35 -0.49
C ALA A 45 -10.70 -7.20 1.03
N GLY A 46 -11.37 -6.12 1.44
CA GLY A 46 -11.65 -5.86 2.84
C GLY A 46 -12.81 -4.91 3.05
N GLN A 47 -13.45 -5.03 4.21
CA GLN A 47 -14.58 -4.21 4.64
C GLN A 47 -14.25 -3.50 5.95
N TYR A 48 -14.44 -2.19 5.95
CA TYR A 48 -14.24 -1.32 7.11
C TYR A 48 -15.58 -0.82 7.64
N TRP A 49 -15.61 -0.56 8.93
CA TRP A 49 -16.83 -0.32 9.70
C TRP A 49 -16.76 1.00 10.45
N THR A 50 -17.90 1.68 10.53
CA THR A 50 -18.14 2.84 11.40
C THR A 50 -19.12 2.42 12.47
N GLY A 51 -18.64 2.23 13.70
CA GLY A 51 -19.47 1.67 14.78
C GLY A 51 -19.99 0.27 14.45
N LYS A 52 -21.31 0.14 14.27
CA LYS A 52 -22.01 -1.12 13.94
C LYS A 52 -22.44 -1.22 12.47
N GLN A 53 -22.06 -0.26 11.64
CA GLN A 53 -22.43 -0.24 10.22
C GLN A 53 -21.20 -0.47 9.34
N VAL A 54 -21.40 -1.11 8.19
CA VAL A 54 -20.35 -1.21 7.17
C VAL A 54 -20.16 0.19 6.58
N GLY A 55 -18.95 0.73 6.70
CA GLY A 55 -18.58 2.04 6.16
C GLY A 55 -18.14 1.98 4.69
N GLY A 56 -17.69 0.81 4.23
CA GLY A 56 -17.36 0.56 2.83
C GLY A 56 -16.50 -0.69 2.64
N GLN A 57 -16.18 -0.95 1.37
CA GLN A 57 -15.38 -2.07 0.92
C GLN A 57 -14.31 -1.60 -0.06
N TRP A 58 -13.16 -2.27 -0.03
CA TRP A 58 -12.14 -2.18 -1.06
C TRP A 58 -11.85 -3.55 -1.67
N ALA A 59 -11.41 -3.57 -2.93
CA ALA A 59 -10.84 -4.77 -3.55
C ALA A 59 -9.75 -4.41 -4.56
N TRP A 60 -8.62 -5.11 -4.48
CA TRP A 60 -7.59 -5.09 -5.51
C TRP A 60 -7.93 -6.05 -6.65
N LYS A 61 -7.71 -5.58 -7.87
CA LYS A 61 -7.81 -6.32 -9.13
C LYS A 61 -6.47 -6.21 -9.87
N PRO A 62 -5.53 -7.14 -9.60
CA PRO A 62 -4.25 -7.18 -10.31
C PRO A 62 -4.49 -7.45 -11.80
N ALA A 63 -3.93 -6.61 -12.66
CA ALA A 63 -3.96 -6.77 -14.10
C ALA A 63 -2.66 -7.39 -14.63
N SER A 64 -1.55 -7.17 -13.93
CA SER A 64 -0.24 -7.77 -14.21
C SER A 64 0.63 -7.77 -12.95
N SER A 65 1.90 -8.16 -13.07
CA SER A 65 2.89 -8.07 -11.99
C SER A 65 3.24 -6.63 -11.59
N THR A 66 2.88 -5.65 -12.41
CA THR A 66 3.20 -4.22 -12.18
C THR A 66 1.99 -3.31 -12.24
N VAL A 67 0.81 -3.77 -12.69
CA VAL A 67 -0.40 -2.96 -12.79
C VAL A 67 -1.51 -3.58 -11.96
N SER A 68 -2.19 -2.76 -11.16
CA SER A 68 -3.36 -3.18 -10.39
C SER A 68 -4.35 -2.03 -10.27
N GLU A 69 -5.62 -2.38 -10.15
CA GLU A 69 -6.70 -1.44 -9.88
C GLU A 69 -7.25 -1.70 -8.48
N ILE A 70 -7.66 -0.66 -7.77
CA ILE A 70 -8.43 -0.78 -6.52
C ILE A 70 -9.80 -0.14 -6.67
N ASN A 71 -10.82 -0.93 -6.38
CA ASN A 71 -12.18 -0.45 -6.26
C ASN A 71 -12.45 -0.07 -4.80
N TRP A 72 -13.23 1.00 -4.61
CA TRP A 72 -13.72 1.45 -3.31
C TRP A 72 -15.22 1.74 -3.43
N GLY A 73 -16.05 1.27 -2.50
CA GLY A 73 -17.48 1.54 -2.60
C GLY A 73 -18.36 0.88 -1.54
N ASP A 74 -19.67 1.05 -1.73
CA ASP A 74 -20.71 0.42 -0.92
C ASP A 74 -20.77 -1.09 -1.25
N PRO A 75 -20.56 -2.00 -0.29
CA PRO A 75 -20.67 -3.44 -0.53
C PRO A 75 -22.06 -3.88 -0.98
N LYS A 76 -23.13 -3.12 -0.71
CA LYS A 76 -24.48 -3.42 -1.18
C LYS A 76 -24.69 -3.14 -2.66
N LYS A 77 -23.81 -2.34 -3.27
CA LYS A 77 -23.85 -1.95 -4.69
C LYS A 77 -22.57 -2.39 -5.42
N TRP A 78 -22.01 -3.53 -5.01
CA TRP A 78 -20.75 -4.02 -5.54
C TRP A 78 -20.94 -4.77 -6.86
N PRO A 79 -20.06 -4.60 -7.88
CA PRO A 79 -18.89 -3.71 -7.90
C PRO A 79 -19.23 -2.25 -8.25
N PRO A 80 -18.50 -1.27 -7.69
CA PRO A 80 -18.63 0.13 -8.09
C PRO A 80 -18.04 0.37 -9.49
N SER A 81 -18.48 1.44 -10.17
CA SER A 81 -17.84 1.96 -11.38
C SER A 81 -16.43 2.52 -11.11
N TYR A 82 -16.22 3.04 -9.91
CA TYR A 82 -14.97 3.67 -9.48
C TYR A 82 -13.84 2.65 -9.32
N ALA A 83 -12.72 2.87 -10.02
CA ALA A 83 -11.49 2.07 -9.90
C ALA A 83 -10.23 2.93 -10.07
N GLU A 84 -9.38 3.02 -9.05
CA GLU A 84 -8.08 3.71 -9.14
C GLU A 84 -7.04 2.79 -9.74
N LYS A 85 -6.27 3.29 -10.72
CA LYS A 85 -5.23 2.52 -11.40
C LYS A 85 -3.85 2.87 -10.88
N PHE A 86 -3.16 1.86 -10.36
CA PHE A 86 -1.80 1.98 -9.84
C PHE A 86 -0.81 1.15 -10.67
N ILE A 87 0.40 1.70 -10.85
CA ILE A 87 1.49 1.06 -11.59
C ILE A 87 2.76 1.06 -10.74
N ARG A 88 3.38 -0.10 -10.54
CA ARG A 88 4.72 -0.19 -9.97
C ARG A 88 5.78 0.04 -11.07
N ARG A 89 6.63 1.04 -10.87
CA ARG A 89 7.77 1.40 -11.73
C ARG A 89 9.03 1.49 -10.88
N GLY A 90 9.88 0.46 -10.95
CA GLY A 90 11.05 0.34 -10.09
C GLY A 90 10.67 0.34 -8.61
N ASP A 91 11.23 1.29 -7.86
CA ASP A 91 10.97 1.48 -6.43
C ASP A 91 9.76 2.38 -6.12
N TRP A 92 8.90 2.66 -7.10
CA TRP A 92 7.73 3.52 -6.90
C TRP A 92 6.46 2.85 -7.34
N VAL A 93 5.38 3.13 -6.62
CA VAL A 93 4.02 3.00 -7.12
C VAL A 93 3.56 4.38 -7.55
N VAL A 94 3.01 4.46 -8.75
CA VAL A 94 2.43 5.68 -9.31
C VAL A 94 0.92 5.53 -9.48
N LEU A 95 0.17 6.61 -9.24
CA LEU A 95 -1.25 6.72 -9.55
C LEU A 95 -1.39 7.26 -10.98
N ASP A 96 -1.97 6.46 -11.87
CA ASP A 96 -2.16 6.84 -13.28
C ASP A 96 -3.46 7.63 -13.52
N GLY A 97 -4.48 7.35 -12.72
CA GLY A 97 -5.83 7.87 -12.89
C GLY A 97 -6.87 6.94 -12.28
N TRP A 98 -8.14 7.15 -12.62
CA TRP A 98 -9.23 6.26 -12.22
C TRP A 98 -10.30 6.17 -13.30
N SER A 99 -10.98 5.03 -13.35
CA SER A 99 -12.22 4.86 -14.11
C SER A 99 -13.40 5.26 -13.24
N ASP A 100 -14.35 6.02 -13.77
CA ASP A 100 -15.67 6.23 -13.16
C ASP A 100 -16.66 6.73 -14.22
N ASN A 101 -17.98 6.61 -13.99
CA ASN A 101 -19.04 7.14 -14.86
C ASN A 101 -18.85 6.83 -16.36
N GLY A 102 -18.33 5.63 -16.69
CA GLY A 102 -18.12 5.19 -18.07
C GLY A 102 -16.95 5.87 -18.80
N THR A 103 -16.09 6.61 -18.09
CA THR A 103 -14.91 7.28 -18.66
C THR A 103 -13.68 7.04 -17.78
N TYR A 104 -12.52 7.52 -18.24
CA TYR A 104 -11.28 7.47 -17.49
C TYR A 104 -10.79 8.90 -17.22
N TYR A 105 -10.42 9.14 -15.96
CA TYR A 105 -9.85 10.39 -15.47
C TYR A 105 -8.35 10.21 -15.35
N LYS A 106 -7.62 10.71 -16.35
CA LYS A 106 -6.17 10.56 -16.46
C LYS A 106 -5.49 11.64 -15.64
N LEU A 107 -4.61 11.25 -14.72
CA LEU A 107 -3.95 12.17 -13.79
C LEU A 107 -2.49 12.39 -14.20
N ARG A 108 -2.08 13.63 -14.44
CA ARG A 108 -0.72 13.97 -14.87
C ARG A 108 -0.16 15.13 -14.08
N VAL A 109 1.06 14.95 -13.58
CA VAL A 109 1.77 15.99 -12.84
C VAL A 109 2.41 16.98 -13.80
N SER A 110 2.41 18.25 -13.42
CA SER A 110 3.25 19.30 -13.99
C SER A 110 4.42 19.66 -13.06
N LYS A 111 4.30 19.32 -11.77
CA LYS A 111 5.35 19.48 -10.77
C LYS A 111 5.14 18.48 -9.64
N GLU A 112 6.21 17.81 -9.23
CA GLU A 112 6.27 17.04 -7.99
C GLU A 112 7.51 17.42 -7.19
N GLN A 113 7.36 17.41 -5.87
CA GLN A 113 8.43 17.60 -4.92
C GLN A 113 8.44 16.47 -3.90
N ILE A 114 9.63 16.14 -3.42
CA ILE A 114 9.86 15.20 -2.30
C ILE A 114 10.71 15.89 -1.23
N GLY A 115 10.43 15.61 0.03
CA GLY A 115 11.21 16.11 1.16
C GLY A 115 11.02 15.25 2.40
N ASP A 116 11.36 15.82 3.56
CA ASP A 116 11.31 15.13 4.84
C ASP A 116 9.87 14.91 5.32
N GLY A 117 9.68 14.06 6.33
CA GLY A 117 8.36 13.72 6.87
C GLY A 117 7.56 14.90 7.45
N ASP A 118 8.18 16.04 7.71
CA ASP A 118 7.53 17.30 8.11
C ASP A 118 7.35 18.27 6.93
N CYS A 119 7.55 17.78 5.70
CA CYS A 119 7.52 18.54 4.46
C CYS A 119 8.52 19.71 4.40
N LYS A 120 9.65 19.62 5.13
CA LYS A 120 10.81 20.49 4.93
C LYS A 120 11.77 19.91 3.88
N ASN A 121 12.78 20.71 3.51
CA ASN A 121 13.84 20.36 2.56
C ASN A 121 13.28 19.79 1.24
N MET A 122 12.17 20.37 0.78
CA MET A 122 11.49 19.93 -0.43
C MET A 122 12.36 20.22 -1.65
N ARG A 123 12.61 19.20 -2.47
CA ARG A 123 13.30 19.31 -3.76
C ARG A 123 12.41 18.82 -4.88
N THR A 124 12.63 19.32 -6.09
CA THR A 124 11.97 18.81 -7.29
C THR A 124 12.24 17.33 -7.44
N PHE A 125 11.18 16.58 -7.77
CA PHE A 125 11.22 15.14 -7.91
C PHE A 125 10.84 14.68 -9.32
N SER A 126 9.74 15.21 -9.86
CA SER A 126 9.32 15.00 -11.25
C SER A 126 8.66 16.28 -11.79
N THR A 127 8.60 16.41 -13.11
CA THR A 127 7.93 17.52 -13.82
C THR A 127 6.91 17.03 -14.84
N SER A 128 6.73 15.71 -14.98
CA SER A 128 5.77 15.13 -15.92
C SER A 128 5.40 13.69 -15.55
N GLY A 129 4.35 13.16 -16.19
CA GLY A 129 3.93 11.76 -16.09
C GLY A 129 2.86 11.51 -15.02
N PRO A 130 2.60 10.23 -14.69
CA PRO A 130 1.75 9.85 -13.56
C PRO A 130 2.32 10.35 -12.23
N GLN A 131 1.45 10.54 -11.24
CA GLN A 131 1.89 11.01 -9.92
C GLN A 131 2.50 9.87 -9.11
N HIS A 132 3.61 10.15 -8.44
CA HIS A 132 4.18 9.23 -7.47
C HIS A 132 3.27 9.13 -6.24
N TYR A 133 2.91 7.90 -5.88
CA TYR A 133 2.00 7.64 -4.76
C TYR A 133 2.76 7.21 -3.52
N VAL A 134 3.59 6.16 -3.61
CA VAL A 134 4.35 5.62 -2.49
C VAL A 134 5.62 4.92 -2.97
N LYS A 135 6.68 4.91 -2.16
CA LYS A 135 7.85 4.05 -2.42
C LYS A 135 7.48 2.59 -2.21
N TRP A 136 7.94 1.74 -3.12
CA TRP A 136 7.78 0.30 -3.00
C TRP A 136 8.57 -0.22 -1.80
N THR A 137 9.84 0.16 -1.67
CA THR A 137 10.65 -0.09 -0.47
C THR A 137 10.30 0.94 0.59
N ILE A 138 9.73 0.49 1.72
CA ILE A 138 9.30 1.37 2.81
C ILE A 138 10.55 1.90 3.53
N PRO A 139 10.80 3.23 3.51
CA PRO A 139 11.96 3.79 4.19
C PRO A 139 11.82 3.70 5.72
N LYS A 140 12.95 3.76 6.42
CA LYS A 140 12.98 3.83 7.89
C LYS A 140 12.54 5.20 8.45
N THR A 141 12.55 6.22 7.61
CA THR A 141 12.15 7.59 7.95
C THR A 141 10.93 8.00 7.15
N ALA A 142 10.14 8.93 7.70
CA ALA A 142 9.01 9.48 6.99
C ALA A 142 9.46 10.40 5.85
N TYR A 143 8.65 10.53 4.81
CA TYR A 143 8.89 11.45 3.70
C TYR A 143 7.59 12.11 3.24
N CYS A 144 7.72 13.31 2.67
CA CYS A 144 6.62 14.08 2.13
C CYS A 144 6.68 14.13 0.61
N LEU A 145 5.53 14.00 -0.05
CA LEU A 145 5.33 14.24 -1.47
C LEU A 145 4.35 15.41 -1.64
N LYS A 146 4.64 16.30 -2.58
CA LYS A 146 3.70 17.33 -3.05
C LYS A 146 3.61 17.24 -4.57
N ALA A 147 2.40 17.16 -5.09
CA ALA A 147 2.14 17.09 -6.52
C ALA A 147 1.17 18.19 -6.93
N TRP A 148 1.40 18.74 -8.11
CA TRP A 148 0.49 19.63 -8.82
C TRP A 148 0.36 19.13 -10.24
N GLY A 149 -0.83 19.30 -10.83
CA GLY A 149 -1.05 18.84 -12.18
C GLY A 149 -2.48 18.97 -12.63
N THR A 150 -2.83 18.16 -13.64
CA THR A 150 -4.16 18.12 -14.23
C THR A 150 -4.76 16.71 -14.18
N ILE A 151 -6.07 16.66 -14.00
CA ILE A 151 -6.90 15.49 -14.25
C ILE A 151 -7.64 15.78 -15.56
N THR A 152 -7.56 14.86 -16.52
CA THR A 152 -8.26 14.97 -17.80
C THR A 152 -9.31 13.88 -17.92
N GLU A 153 -10.58 14.27 -18.07
CA GLU A 153 -11.67 13.35 -18.40
C GLU A 153 -11.55 12.96 -19.88
N GLN A 154 -11.28 11.68 -20.17
CA GLN A 154 -10.95 11.25 -21.53
C GLN A 154 -12.12 11.35 -22.52
N SER A 155 -13.36 11.21 -22.06
CA SER A 155 -14.55 11.29 -22.91
C SER A 155 -14.84 12.70 -23.40
N SER A 156 -14.48 13.74 -22.64
CA SER A 156 -14.84 15.12 -22.94
C SER A 156 -13.64 16.03 -23.21
N GLY A 157 -12.43 15.61 -22.81
CA GLY A 157 -11.23 16.44 -22.81
C GLY A 157 -11.22 17.52 -21.71
N LYS A 158 -12.25 17.59 -20.86
CA LYS A 158 -12.29 18.55 -19.75
C LYS A 158 -11.15 18.30 -18.78
N THR A 159 -10.55 19.38 -18.31
CA THR A 159 -9.44 19.36 -17.36
C THR A 159 -9.84 19.92 -16.00
N ILE A 160 -9.18 19.42 -14.96
CA ILE A 160 -9.31 19.88 -13.58
C ILE A 160 -7.88 20.09 -13.07
N ASP A 161 -7.57 21.25 -12.50
CA ASP A 161 -6.28 21.43 -11.83
C ASP A 161 -6.37 20.85 -10.43
N TYR A 162 -5.32 20.14 -10.01
CA TYR A 162 -5.27 19.53 -8.70
C TYR A 162 -3.94 19.81 -7.99
N SER A 163 -3.98 19.69 -6.67
CA SER A 163 -2.82 19.55 -5.82
C SER A 163 -3.04 18.36 -4.89
N HIS A 164 -1.96 17.68 -4.53
CA HIS A 164 -1.98 16.57 -3.59
C HIS A 164 -0.74 16.62 -2.70
N THR A 165 -0.93 16.51 -1.39
CA THR A 165 0.16 16.36 -0.44
C THR A 165 0.00 15.04 0.28
N GLN A 166 1.08 14.27 0.37
CA GLN A 166 1.13 13.00 1.07
C GLN A 166 2.31 13.00 2.03
N ILE A 167 2.12 12.48 3.24
CA ILE A 167 3.20 12.14 4.15
C ILE A 167 3.12 10.65 4.43
N TRP A 168 4.18 9.94 4.11
CA TRP A 168 4.31 8.51 4.37
C TRP A 168 5.20 8.28 5.57
N TYR A 169 4.70 7.52 6.52
CA TYR A 169 5.41 7.17 7.75
C TYR A 169 5.96 5.74 7.66
N PRO A 170 7.11 5.48 8.32
CA PRO A 170 7.71 4.16 8.33
C PRO A 170 6.80 3.13 9.01
N ALA A 171 7.16 1.85 8.84
CA ALA A 171 6.50 0.75 9.52
C ALA A 171 6.54 0.93 11.05
N ALA A 172 5.39 0.85 11.70
CA ALA A 172 5.25 0.95 13.15
C ALA A 172 4.20 -0.04 13.69
N LYS A 173 4.26 -0.36 14.98
CA LYS A 173 3.23 -1.18 15.63
C LYS A 173 1.90 -0.42 15.65
N CYS A 174 0.82 -1.15 15.41
CA CYS A 174 -0.52 -0.59 15.34
C CYS A 174 -1.55 -1.64 15.79
N SER A 175 -2.77 -1.17 16.04
CA SER A 175 -3.94 -2.00 16.29
C SER A 175 -5.18 -1.22 15.89
N ASN A 176 -6.26 -1.93 15.61
CA ASN A 176 -7.59 -1.37 15.50
C ASN A 176 -8.51 -2.11 16.48
N LYS A 177 -9.82 -1.85 16.47
CA LYS A 177 -10.79 -2.54 17.33
C LYS A 177 -10.82 -4.07 17.15
N TYR A 178 -10.62 -4.56 15.93
CA TYR A 178 -10.82 -5.97 15.56
C TYR A 178 -9.50 -6.76 15.44
N HIS A 179 -8.38 -6.07 15.22
CA HIS A 179 -7.08 -6.65 14.90
C HIS A 179 -6.00 -6.00 15.77
N LYS A 180 -5.38 -6.81 16.64
CA LYS A 180 -4.31 -6.37 17.55
C LYS A 180 -2.92 -6.75 17.03
N ASN A 181 -1.90 -6.07 17.57
CA ASN A 181 -0.48 -6.40 17.41
C ASN A 181 -0.02 -6.49 15.94
N LYS A 182 -0.51 -5.59 15.10
CA LYS A 182 -0.11 -5.52 13.69
C LYS A 182 1.07 -4.57 13.51
N THR A 183 1.68 -4.65 12.34
CA THR A 183 2.61 -3.63 11.83
C THR A 183 1.91 -2.88 10.71
N CYS A 184 1.88 -1.56 10.78
CA CYS A 184 1.25 -0.70 9.79
C CYS A 184 2.24 0.29 9.20
N ILE A 185 1.96 0.73 7.99
CA ILE A 185 2.40 2.03 7.49
C ILE A 185 1.24 3.01 7.59
N LYS A 186 1.56 4.30 7.74
CA LYS A 186 0.56 5.37 7.79
C LYS A 186 0.80 6.33 6.63
N GLN A 187 -0.29 6.78 6.02
CA GLN A 187 -0.32 7.90 5.09
C GLN A 187 -1.14 9.01 5.75
N TRP A 188 -0.61 10.22 5.81
CA TRP A 188 -1.46 11.43 5.84
C TRP A 188 -1.61 11.91 4.41
N GLU A 189 -2.81 12.30 4.01
CA GLU A 189 -3.03 12.89 2.68
C GLU A 189 -4.01 14.04 2.71
N SER A 190 -3.81 14.98 1.81
CA SER A 190 -4.76 16.04 1.54
C SER A 190 -4.82 16.34 0.06
N TRP A 191 -6.04 16.49 -0.46
CA TRP A 191 -6.34 16.68 -1.87
C TRP A 191 -7.04 18.00 -2.10
N TRP A 192 -6.69 18.69 -3.18
CA TRP A 192 -7.30 19.93 -3.61
C TRP A 192 -7.60 19.88 -5.11
N ASP A 193 -8.71 20.48 -5.52
CA ASP A 193 -9.04 20.66 -6.94
C ASP A 193 -9.85 21.94 -7.17
N ASN A 194 -10.00 22.33 -8.44
CA ASN A 194 -10.84 23.46 -8.86
C ASN A 194 -12.17 23.03 -9.52
N GLN A 195 -12.64 21.80 -9.28
CA GLN A 195 -13.95 21.31 -9.72
C GLN A 195 -14.26 21.53 -11.22
N GLY A 196 -13.27 21.41 -12.10
CA GLY A 196 -13.47 21.57 -13.55
C GLY A 196 -13.55 23.02 -14.00
N ALA A 197 -13.01 23.95 -13.22
CA ALA A 197 -12.78 25.33 -13.63
C ALA A 197 -11.26 25.63 -13.73
N PRO A 198 -10.56 25.12 -14.76
CA PRO A 198 -9.12 25.35 -14.97
C PRO A 198 -8.69 26.81 -14.78
N GLY A 199 -7.57 27.01 -14.11
CA GLY A 199 -7.03 28.33 -13.76
C GLY A 199 -7.73 29.03 -12.60
N LYS A 200 -8.84 28.50 -12.06
CA LYS A 200 -9.45 29.01 -10.81
C LYS A 200 -8.74 28.45 -9.58
N PRO A 201 -8.85 29.13 -8.41
CA PRO A 201 -8.25 28.66 -7.17
C PRO A 201 -8.69 27.24 -6.81
N ILE A 202 -7.71 26.37 -6.53
CA ILE A 202 -7.96 25.03 -6.00
C ILE A 202 -8.42 25.10 -4.53
N LYS A 203 -9.35 24.24 -4.14
CA LYS A 203 -9.92 24.16 -2.79
C LYS A 203 -9.71 22.77 -2.21
N ARG A 204 -9.48 22.69 -0.89
CA ARG A 204 -9.28 21.40 -0.21
C ARG A 204 -10.57 20.58 -0.23
N LYS A 205 -10.48 19.35 -0.71
CA LYS A 205 -11.60 18.41 -0.81
C LYS A 205 -11.45 17.23 0.14
N LEU A 206 -10.22 16.85 0.45
CA LEU A 206 -9.92 15.73 1.31
C LEU A 206 -8.77 16.09 2.26
N GLU A 207 -8.87 15.59 3.48
CA GLU A 207 -7.75 15.49 4.40
C GLU A 207 -8.01 14.30 5.31
N ARG A 208 -7.09 13.34 5.36
CA ARG A 208 -7.23 12.15 6.20
C ARG A 208 -5.91 11.51 6.55
N HIS A 209 -5.93 10.71 7.61
CA HIS A 209 -4.97 9.65 7.85
C HIS A 209 -5.54 8.30 7.41
N GLN A 210 -4.70 7.48 6.79
CA GLN A 210 -4.98 6.08 6.48
C GLN A 210 -3.85 5.20 7.01
N TRP A 211 -4.21 4.11 7.67
CA TRP A 211 -3.29 3.04 8.04
C TRP A 211 -3.51 1.84 7.14
N ILE A 212 -2.40 1.21 6.74
CA ILE A 212 -2.38 0.01 5.93
C ILE A 212 -1.61 -1.03 6.73
N ALA A 213 -2.20 -2.20 6.98
CA ALA A 213 -1.62 -3.20 7.86
C ALA A 213 -0.99 -4.36 7.07
N ARG A 214 0.21 -4.76 7.48
CA ARG A 214 0.97 -5.87 6.89
C ARG A 214 0.13 -7.16 6.91
N GLY A 215 0.04 -7.82 5.76
CA GLY A 215 -0.72 -9.05 5.56
C GLY A 215 -2.24 -8.89 5.58
N ILE A 216 -2.76 -7.67 5.78
CA ILE A 216 -4.19 -7.40 5.91
C ILE A 216 -4.69 -6.58 4.72
N GLY A 217 -4.09 -5.42 4.46
CA GLY A 217 -4.49 -4.55 3.36
C GLY A 217 -4.79 -3.11 3.78
N MET A 218 -5.52 -2.44 2.89
CA MET A 218 -5.91 -1.04 2.95
C MET A 218 -6.95 -0.77 4.05
N ALA A 219 -7.17 0.52 4.36
CA ALA A 219 -8.20 0.98 5.30
C ALA A 219 -8.20 0.30 6.68
N PHE A 220 -7.04 -0.14 7.17
CA PHE A 220 -6.91 -0.76 8.49
C PHE A 220 -7.50 0.14 9.58
N LYS A 221 -7.18 1.43 9.48
CA LYS A 221 -7.86 2.55 10.09
C LYS A 221 -7.95 3.69 9.07
N ILE A 222 -9.02 4.47 9.12
CA ILE A 222 -9.10 5.77 8.45
C ILE A 222 -9.61 6.78 9.47
N GLU A 223 -8.98 7.95 9.49
CA GLU A 223 -9.42 9.12 10.24
C GLU A 223 -9.48 10.30 9.26
N GLN A 224 -10.68 10.71 8.87
CA GLN A 224 -10.90 11.82 7.96
C GLN A 224 -11.20 13.11 8.73
N TYR A 225 -10.72 14.23 8.20
CA TYR A 225 -10.90 15.57 8.76
C TYR A 225 -11.67 16.50 7.82
N VAL A 226 -11.51 16.34 6.50
CA VAL A 226 -12.17 17.14 5.46
C VAL A 226 -12.83 16.21 4.43
N PRO A 227 -14.07 16.50 3.96
CA PRO A 227 -14.88 17.69 4.27
C PRO A 227 -15.60 17.63 5.63
N SER A 228 -15.66 16.46 6.24
CA SER A 228 -16.23 16.25 7.57
C SER A 228 -15.42 15.21 8.33
N ARG A 229 -15.48 15.28 9.67
CA ARG A 229 -14.79 14.34 10.55
C ARG A 229 -15.53 13.01 10.63
N TRP A 230 -14.83 11.92 10.37
CA TRP A 230 -15.30 10.56 10.63
C TRP A 230 -14.12 9.60 10.75
N SER A 231 -14.37 8.39 11.28
CA SER A 231 -13.36 7.33 11.32
C SER A 231 -13.96 5.95 11.06
N THR A 232 -13.14 5.06 10.51
CA THR A 232 -13.50 3.66 10.25
C THR A 232 -12.35 2.73 10.62
N GLU A 233 -12.68 1.49 10.91
CA GLU A 233 -11.69 0.43 11.16
C GLU A 233 -12.02 -0.82 10.35
N LEU A 234 -10.99 -1.40 9.71
CA LEU A 234 -11.14 -2.66 8.98
C LEU A 234 -11.56 -3.78 9.92
N ARG A 235 -12.62 -4.50 9.55
CA ARG A 235 -13.09 -5.67 10.31
C ARG A 235 -12.79 -6.97 9.56
N ASN A 236 -13.19 -7.06 8.30
CA ASN A 236 -13.07 -8.26 7.50
C ASN A 236 -12.07 -8.05 6.35
N PHE A 237 -11.31 -9.09 6.01
CA PHE A 237 -10.45 -9.12 4.82
C PHE A 237 -10.33 -10.55 4.30
N TRP A 238 -10.17 -10.73 2.99
CA TRP A 238 -10.11 -12.05 2.36
C TRP A 238 -9.35 -12.02 1.03
N ASN A 239 -9.05 -13.22 0.52
CA ASN A 239 -8.58 -13.45 -0.86
C ASN A 239 -9.73 -14.01 -1.71
N TRP A 240 -9.66 -13.85 -3.03
CA TRP A 240 -10.61 -14.43 -3.99
C TRP A 240 -9.96 -14.76 -5.34
#